data_AF-A0A2E1FNP3-F1
#
_entry.id   AF-A0A2E1FNP3-F1
#
_cell.length_a   1.000
_cell.length_b   1.000
_cell.length_c   1.000
_cell.angle_alpha   90.00
_cell.angle_beta   90.00
_cell.angle_gamma   90.00
#
_symmetry.space_group_name_H-M   'P 1'
#
loop_
_entity.id
_entity.type
_entity.pdbx_description
1 polymer ?
#
loop_
_entity_poly.entity_id
_entity_poly.type
_entity_poly.pdbx_seq_one_letter_code
_entity_poly.pdbx_strand_id
1 'polypeptide(L)'
;MADHKLYQDSKTGKLVEFVSKHDKEFAMVKDAAGQVTFMTLDQLVPYDKDKGRMAKIIAPELEVAEEEIPIAVVPIEDTRLNLNAAPAEQIAKRLPGVGFATAKKIVELRMSLSGERFANLKQLENIPRVNWDQLIEEDLIFIS
;
A
#
# COMPACT_ATOMS: atom_id res chain seq x y z
N MET A 1 -17.99 -34.13 -18.09
CA MET A 1 -18.17 -33.67 -16.69
C MET A 1 -19.67 -33.67 -16.47
N ALA A 2 -20.19 -34.35 -15.44
CA ALA A 2 -21.64 -34.55 -15.31
C ALA A 2 -22.34 -33.21 -15.05
N ASP A 3 -23.18 -32.78 -15.99
CA ASP A 3 -24.06 -31.62 -15.86
C ASP A 3 -25.08 -31.87 -14.74
N HIS A 4 -24.71 -31.58 -13.49
CA HIS A 4 -25.61 -31.68 -12.36
C HIS A 4 -26.71 -30.61 -12.50
N LYS A 5 -27.89 -31.01 -13.00
CA LYS A 5 -29.04 -30.09 -13.15
C LYS A 5 -29.74 -29.75 -11.83
N LEU A 6 -29.58 -30.57 -10.79
CA LEU A 6 -30.34 -30.45 -9.54
C LEU A 6 -29.46 -30.04 -8.36
N TYR A 7 -29.94 -29.07 -7.60
CA TYR A 7 -29.30 -28.51 -6.42
C TYR A 7 -30.30 -28.49 -5.25
N GLN A 8 -29.82 -28.62 -4.03
CA GLN A 8 -30.58 -28.43 -2.81
C GLN A 8 -30.18 -27.09 -2.20
N ASP A 9 -31.16 -26.24 -1.94
CA ASP A 9 -30.95 -25.04 -1.15
C ASP A 9 -30.62 -25.43 0.30
N SER A 10 -29.48 -24.97 0.80
CA SER A 10 -29.03 -25.20 2.17
C SER A 10 -29.87 -24.48 3.23
N LYS A 11 -30.57 -23.39 2.88
CA LYS A 11 -31.41 -22.63 3.81
C LYS A 11 -32.78 -23.26 3.99
N THR A 12 -33.49 -23.58 2.91
CA THR A 12 -34.84 -24.15 3.01
C THR A 12 -34.89 -25.66 2.80
N GLY A 13 -33.78 -26.30 2.41
CA GLY A 13 -33.71 -27.73 2.13
C GLY A 13 -34.46 -28.15 0.85
N LYS A 14 -34.94 -27.21 0.04
CA LYS A 14 -35.75 -27.48 -1.17
C LYS A 14 -34.85 -27.83 -2.35
N LEU A 15 -35.36 -28.68 -3.24
CA LEU A 15 -34.69 -29.01 -4.50
C LEU A 15 -35.04 -27.98 -5.57
N VAL A 16 -34.01 -27.49 -6.25
CA VAL A 16 -34.09 -26.50 -7.32
C VAL A 16 -33.21 -26.94 -8.50
N GLU A 17 -33.65 -26.65 -9.72
CA GLU A 17 -32.92 -26.92 -10.95
C GLU A 17 -32.10 -25.69 -11.34
N PHE A 18 -30.81 -25.85 -11.62
CA PHE A 18 -29.97 -24.74 -12.08
C PHE A 18 -30.29 -24.39 -13.53
N VAL A 19 -30.64 -23.14 -13.80
CA VAL A 19 -31.00 -22.67 -15.14
C VAL A 19 -29.85 -21.91 -15.79
N SER A 20 -29.32 -20.87 -15.12
CA SER A 20 -28.21 -20.08 -15.67
C SER A 20 -27.51 -19.24 -14.59
N LYS A 21 -26.24 -18.90 -14.83
CA LYS A 21 -25.51 -17.93 -14.01
C LYS A 21 -25.90 -16.51 -14.45
N HIS A 22 -26.46 -15.72 -13.54
CA HIS A 22 -26.87 -14.33 -13.84
C HIS A 22 -25.77 -13.32 -13.43
N ASP A 23 -24.98 -13.63 -12.40
CA ASP A 23 -23.92 -12.75 -11.89
C ASP A 23 -22.72 -13.52 -11.30
N LYS A 24 -21.69 -12.81 -10.81
CA LYS A 24 -20.52 -13.46 -10.16
C LYS A 24 -20.92 -14.30 -8.94
N GLU A 25 -21.95 -13.88 -8.20
CA GLU A 25 -22.36 -14.48 -6.91
C GLU A 25 -23.74 -15.17 -6.95
N PHE A 26 -24.55 -14.90 -7.97
CA PHE A 26 -25.94 -15.36 -8.05
C PHE A 26 -26.20 -16.30 -9.23
N ALA A 27 -26.97 -17.34 -8.95
CA ALA A 27 -27.49 -18.31 -9.90
C ALA A 27 -29.01 -18.18 -10.01
N MET A 28 -29.50 -18.29 -11.24
CA MET A 28 -30.91 -18.42 -11.52
C MET A 28 -31.29 -19.89 -11.45
N VAL A 29 -32.20 -20.21 -10.54
CA VAL A 29 -32.68 -21.57 -10.29
C VAL A 29 -34.19 -21.65 -10.47
N LYS A 30 -34.69 -22.83 -10.78
CA LYS A 30 -36.11 -23.11 -10.99
C LYS A 30 -36.58 -24.14 -9.98
N ASP A 31 -37.64 -23.86 -9.26
CA ASP A 31 -38.19 -24.80 -8.27
C ASP A 31 -39.04 -25.91 -8.93
N ALA A 32 -39.50 -26.86 -8.12
CA ALA A 32 -40.38 -27.95 -8.57
C ALA A 32 -41.78 -27.47 -9.04
N ALA A 33 -42.19 -26.26 -8.66
CA ALA A 33 -43.43 -25.62 -9.12
C ALA A 33 -43.23 -24.86 -10.46
N GLY A 34 -41.99 -24.81 -10.95
CA GLY A 34 -41.61 -24.14 -12.18
C GLY A 34 -41.35 -22.64 -12.04
N GLN A 35 -41.35 -22.11 -10.82
CA GLN A 35 -41.05 -20.72 -10.53
C GLN A 35 -39.53 -20.49 -10.55
N VAL A 36 -39.10 -19.44 -11.25
CA VAL A 36 -37.69 -19.06 -11.33
C VAL A 36 -37.36 -18.09 -10.19
N THR A 37 -36.32 -18.40 -9.42
CA THR A 37 -35.82 -17.61 -8.30
C THR A 37 -34.30 -17.43 -8.41
N PHE A 38 -33.80 -16.34 -7.82
CA PHE A 38 -32.36 -16.06 -7.78
C PHE A 38 -31.83 -16.47 -6.41
N MET A 39 -30.78 -17.29 -6.39
CA MET A 39 -30.14 -17.76 -5.17
C MET A 39 -28.63 -17.60 -5.28
N THR A 40 -27.96 -17.38 -4.15
CA THR A 40 -26.49 -17.29 -4.15
C THR A 40 -25.90 -18.67 -4.41
N LEU A 41 -24.80 -18.72 -5.17
CA LEU A 41 -24.11 -19.98 -5.48
C LEU A 41 -23.71 -20.74 -4.20
N ASP A 42 -23.33 -20.02 -3.14
CA ASP A 42 -22.97 -20.58 -1.83
C ASP A 42 -24.13 -21.35 -1.15
N GLN A 43 -25.38 -21.01 -1.48
CA GLN A 43 -26.55 -21.67 -0.88
C GLN A 43 -26.95 -22.95 -1.63
N LEU A 44 -26.42 -23.17 -2.83
CA LEU A 44 -26.82 -24.26 -3.72
C LEU A 44 -25.85 -25.45 -3.60
N VAL A 45 -26.32 -26.52 -2.97
CA VAL A 45 -25.54 -27.75 -2.82
C VAL A 45 -25.95 -28.75 -3.92
N PRO A 46 -25.03 -29.26 -4.76
CA PRO A 46 -25.37 -30.25 -5.77
C PRO A 46 -26.07 -31.46 -5.15
N TYR A 47 -27.20 -31.87 -5.73
CA TYR A 47 -28.01 -32.99 -5.25
C TYR A 47 -28.14 -34.06 -6.33
N ASP A 48 -27.80 -35.30 -5.98
CA ASP A 48 -27.92 -36.47 -6.85
C ASP A 48 -28.93 -37.46 -6.26
N LYS A 49 -29.89 -37.91 -7.07
CA LYS A 49 -30.97 -38.81 -6.64
C LYS A 49 -30.46 -40.19 -6.24
N ASP A 50 -29.30 -40.63 -6.72
CA ASP A 50 -28.77 -41.97 -6.47
C ASP A 50 -27.77 -42.07 -5.31
N LYS A 51 -27.26 -40.94 -4.76
CA LYS A 51 -26.18 -40.94 -3.74
C LYS A 51 -26.47 -40.14 -2.47
N GLY A 52 -27.64 -39.54 -2.32
CA GLY A 52 -27.97 -38.74 -1.12
C GLY A 52 -27.12 -37.47 -1.01
N ARG A 53 -27.22 -36.77 0.14
CA ARG A 53 -26.52 -35.48 0.37
C ARG A 53 -25.00 -35.67 0.34
N MET A 54 -24.35 -35.25 -0.74
CA MET A 54 -22.90 -35.17 -0.84
C MET A 54 -22.44 -33.86 -0.18
N ALA A 55 -21.39 -33.95 0.63
CA ALA A 55 -20.94 -32.93 1.57
C ALA A 55 -20.68 -31.55 0.93
N LYS A 56 -20.92 -30.50 1.73
CA LYS A 56 -20.67 -29.09 1.43
C LYS A 56 -19.38 -28.92 0.63
N ILE A 57 -19.52 -28.45 -0.60
CA ILE A 57 -18.40 -27.85 -1.32
C ILE A 57 -18.17 -26.52 -0.60
N ILE A 58 -17.17 -26.50 0.27
CA ILE A 58 -16.65 -25.28 0.86
C ILE A 58 -16.25 -24.41 -0.33
N ALA A 59 -16.93 -23.28 -0.50
CA ALA A 59 -16.54 -22.28 -1.48
C ALA A 59 -15.06 -21.95 -1.22
N PRO A 60 -14.16 -22.11 -2.20
CA PRO A 60 -12.82 -21.62 -2.04
C PRO A 60 -12.95 -20.12 -1.80
N GLU A 61 -12.50 -19.69 -0.63
CA GLU A 61 -12.37 -18.29 -0.27
C GLU A 61 -11.56 -17.64 -1.39
N LEU A 62 -12.25 -16.89 -2.25
CA LEU A 62 -11.60 -16.05 -3.23
C LEU A 62 -10.87 -15.00 -2.42
N GLU A 63 -9.58 -15.24 -2.15
CA GLU A 63 -8.63 -14.19 -1.82
C GLU A 63 -8.73 -13.18 -2.96
N VAL A 64 -9.56 -12.16 -2.76
CA VAL A 64 -9.49 -10.95 -3.55
C VAL A 64 -8.12 -10.41 -3.22
N ALA A 65 -7.16 -10.64 -4.13
CA ALA A 65 -5.84 -10.05 -4.04
C ALA A 65 -6.05 -8.55 -3.83
N GLU A 66 -5.72 -8.10 -2.63
CA GLU A 66 -5.78 -6.70 -2.24
C GLU A 66 -4.98 -5.94 -3.30
N GLU A 67 -5.58 -4.91 -3.91
CA GLU A 67 -4.87 -4.08 -4.89
C GLU A 67 -3.59 -3.57 -4.25
N GLU A 68 -2.45 -4.12 -4.64
CA GLU A 68 -1.15 -3.65 -4.18
C GLU A 68 -1.05 -2.17 -4.58
N ILE A 69 -0.87 -1.32 -3.59
CA ILE A 69 -0.69 0.12 -3.78
C ILE A 69 0.42 0.29 -4.82
N PRO A 70 0.17 1.01 -5.94
CA PRO A 70 1.19 1.19 -6.96
C PRO A 70 2.42 1.84 -6.32
N ILE A 71 3.54 1.11 -6.35
CA ILE A 71 4.83 1.59 -5.85
C ILE A 71 5.17 2.84 -6.66
N ALA A 72 5.13 4.01 -6.02
CA ALA A 72 5.50 5.26 -6.67
C ALA A 72 6.95 5.16 -7.14
N VAL A 73 7.16 5.03 -8.46
CA VAL A 73 8.48 4.87 -9.12
C VAL A 73 9.30 6.18 -9.14
N VAL A 74 8.93 7.15 -8.29
CA VAL A 74 9.67 8.40 -8.16
C VAL A 74 10.58 8.25 -6.96
N PRO A 75 11.92 8.37 -7.11
CA PRO A 75 12.81 8.51 -5.97
C PRO A 75 12.46 9.84 -5.28
N ILE A 76 11.67 9.80 -4.20
CA ILE A 76 11.40 10.99 -3.35
C ILE A 76 12.58 11.21 -2.39
N GLU A 77 13.60 10.37 -2.44
CA GLU A 77 14.82 10.57 -1.65
C GLU A 77 15.64 11.68 -2.29
N ASP A 78 15.26 12.91 -1.96
CA ASP A 78 16.14 14.06 -2.01
C ASP A 78 17.38 13.68 -1.17
N THR A 79 18.46 13.28 -1.84
CA THR A 79 19.68 12.75 -1.21
C THR A 79 20.47 13.83 -0.48
N ARG A 80 20.02 15.08 -0.60
CA ARG A 80 20.64 16.28 -0.06
C ARG A 80 20.44 16.38 1.44
N LEU A 81 21.41 17.01 2.09
CA LEU A 81 21.38 17.21 3.53
C LEU A 81 20.67 18.51 3.87
N ASN A 82 19.56 18.42 4.59
CA ASN A 82 18.90 19.59 5.16
C ASN A 82 19.68 20.13 6.37
N LEU A 83 20.32 21.29 6.25
CA LEU A 83 21.12 21.88 7.34
C LEU A 83 20.28 22.40 8.51
N ASN A 84 19.00 22.71 8.29
CA ASN A 84 18.09 23.14 9.35
C ASN A 84 17.67 21.97 10.24
N ALA A 85 17.52 20.76 9.67
CA ALA A 85 17.09 19.57 10.40
C ALA A 85 18.25 18.67 10.87
N ALA A 86 19.40 18.70 10.19
CA ALA A 86 20.48 17.77 10.45
C ALA A 86 21.17 18.02 11.82
N PRO A 87 21.49 16.96 12.58
CA PRO A 87 22.36 17.04 13.75
C PRO A 87 23.84 17.17 13.35
N ALA A 88 24.68 17.64 14.27
CA ALA A 88 26.10 17.89 14.03
C ALA A 88 26.85 16.63 13.55
N GLU A 89 26.49 15.45 14.08
CA GLU A 89 27.10 14.17 13.69
C GLU A 89 26.80 13.83 12.23
N GLN A 90 25.60 14.14 11.75
CA GLN A 90 25.19 13.85 10.38
C GLN A 90 25.85 14.82 9.40
N ILE A 91 25.92 16.11 9.76
CA ILE A 91 26.63 17.14 9.00
C ILE A 91 28.11 16.76 8.83
N ALA A 92 28.79 16.35 9.91
CA ALA A 92 30.19 15.98 9.86
C ALA A 92 30.48 14.70 9.05
N LYS A 93 29.51 13.78 8.94
CA LYS A 93 29.66 12.54 8.18
C LYS A 93 29.37 12.71 6.69
N ARG A 94 28.43 13.57 6.33
CA ARG A 94 27.93 13.73 4.96
C ARG A 94 28.66 14.81 4.18
N LEU A 95 29.18 15.85 4.84
CA LEU A 95 29.79 16.98 4.15
C LEU A 95 31.32 16.84 4.08
N PRO A 96 31.90 16.75 2.86
CA PRO A 96 33.35 16.75 2.71
C PRO A 96 33.92 18.09 3.23
N GLY A 97 35.03 18.02 3.96
CA GLY A 97 35.69 19.21 4.54
C GLY A 97 35.06 19.74 5.84
N VAL A 98 33.93 19.18 6.30
CA VAL A 98 33.29 19.58 7.56
C VAL A 98 33.57 18.55 8.66
N GLY A 99 34.49 18.88 9.57
CA GLY A 99 34.71 18.07 10.78
C GLY A 99 33.66 18.31 11.86
N PHE A 100 33.66 17.48 12.91
CA PHE A 100 32.69 17.59 14.03
C PHE A 100 32.69 18.95 14.74
N ALA A 101 33.87 19.56 14.90
CA ALA A 101 33.98 20.90 15.50
C ALA A 101 33.31 21.97 14.64
N THR A 102 33.40 21.86 13.31
CA THR A 102 32.74 22.77 12.37
C THR A 102 31.25 22.50 12.30
N ALA A 103 30.84 21.23 12.33
CA ALA A 103 29.44 20.85 12.40
C ALA A 103 28.71 21.40 13.64
N LYS A 104 29.38 21.41 14.80
CA LYS A 104 28.86 22.07 16.01
C LYS A 104 28.65 23.56 15.78
N LYS A 105 29.60 24.27 15.17
CA LYS A 105 29.46 25.69 14.83
C LYS A 105 28.31 25.96 13.87
N ILE A 106 28.02 25.05 12.94
CA ILE A 106 26.86 25.15 12.05
C ILE A 106 25.57 25.10 12.86
N VAL A 107 25.45 24.14 13.79
CA VAL A 107 24.29 24.03 14.67
C VAL A 107 24.16 25.21 15.62
N GLU A 108 25.26 25.70 16.19
CA GLU A 108 25.27 26.90 17.04
C GLU A 108 24.84 28.15 16.27
N LEU A 109 25.38 28.35 15.06
CA LEU A 109 25.00 29.47 14.20
C LEU A 109 23.50 29.40 13.86
N ARG A 110 23.00 28.21 13.50
CA ARG A 110 21.58 27.96 13.28
C ARG A 110 20.73 28.42 14.46
N MET A 111 21.11 28.06 15.68
CA MET A 111 20.38 28.44 16.90
C MET A 111 20.45 29.95 17.21
N SER A 112 21.52 30.63 16.79
CA SER A 112 21.65 32.09 16.97
C SER A 112 20.82 32.92 15.99
N LEU A 113 20.38 32.33 14.88
CA LEU A 113 19.59 33.02 13.86
C LEU A 113 18.13 33.14 14.30
N SER A 114 17.47 34.20 13.84
CA SER A 114 16.04 34.40 14.11
C SER A 114 15.23 33.24 13.51
N GLY A 115 14.46 32.56 14.36
CA GLY A 115 13.70 31.37 13.98
C GLY A 115 14.50 30.07 14.02
N GLU A 116 15.69 30.06 14.64
CA GLU A 116 16.53 28.88 14.86
C GLU A 116 16.81 28.09 13.57
N ARG A 117 16.91 28.79 12.44
CA ARG A 117 17.09 28.21 11.11
C ARG A 117 17.86 29.14 10.18
N PHE A 118 18.53 28.57 9.20
CA PHE A 118 19.08 29.31 8.07
C PHE A 118 17.94 29.73 7.13
N ALA A 119 17.88 31.01 6.81
CA ALA A 119 16.96 31.60 5.85
C ALA A 119 17.56 31.62 4.43
N ASN A 120 18.88 31.64 4.30
CA ASN A 120 19.60 31.57 3.03
C ASN A 120 20.92 30.80 3.19
N LEU A 121 21.44 30.23 2.09
CA LEU A 121 22.71 29.51 2.12
C LEU A 121 23.92 30.44 2.35
N LYS A 122 23.80 31.72 2.02
CA LYS A 122 24.85 32.74 2.26
C LYS A 122 25.19 32.91 3.73
N GLN A 123 24.26 32.63 4.65
CA GLN A 123 24.53 32.67 6.08
C GLN A 123 25.61 31.67 6.52
N LEU A 124 25.84 30.60 5.75
CA LEU A 124 26.86 29.60 6.02
C LEU A 124 28.29 30.13 5.80
N GLU A 125 28.47 31.13 4.93
CA GLU A 125 29.77 31.77 4.67
C GLU A 125 30.40 32.40 5.92
N ASN A 126 29.59 32.68 6.95
CA ASN A 126 30.09 33.13 8.26
C ASN A 126 30.95 32.08 8.98
N ILE A 127 30.90 30.82 8.55
CA ILE A 127 31.69 29.71 9.09
C ILE A 127 32.94 29.55 8.22
N PRO A 128 34.11 29.99 8.70
CA PRO A 128 35.34 29.93 7.91
C PRO A 128 35.82 28.48 7.79
N ARG A 129 36.62 28.22 6.74
CA ARG A 129 37.30 26.93 6.47
C ARG A 129 36.40 25.81 5.91
N VAL A 130 35.23 26.16 5.36
CA VAL A 130 34.38 25.23 4.59
C VAL A 130 34.20 25.80 3.19
N ASN A 131 34.31 24.96 2.17
CA ASN A 131 34.05 25.36 0.79
C ASN A 131 32.56 25.20 0.48
N TRP A 132 31.77 26.20 0.87
CA TRP A 132 30.31 26.16 0.71
C TRP A 132 29.87 26.16 -0.74
N ASP A 133 30.58 26.89 -1.61
CA ASP A 133 30.28 26.96 -3.04
C ASP A 133 30.34 25.58 -3.68
N GLN A 134 31.36 24.78 -3.36
CA GLN A 134 31.48 23.41 -3.84
C GLN A 134 30.33 22.50 -3.35
N LEU A 135 29.94 22.62 -2.08
CA LEU A 135 28.83 21.81 -1.53
C LEU A 135 27.48 22.15 -2.18
N ILE A 136 27.32 23.39 -2.61
CA ILE A 136 26.14 23.87 -3.33
C ILE A 136 26.19 23.43 -4.79
N GLU A 137 27.37 23.51 -5.44
CA GLU A 137 27.58 23.07 -6.82
C GLU A 137 27.39 21.56 -6.98
N GLU A 138 27.86 20.77 -6.01
CA GLU A 138 27.65 19.32 -5.95
C GLU A 138 26.22 18.93 -5.49
N ASP A 139 25.35 19.92 -5.26
CA ASP A 139 23.96 19.76 -4.80
C ASP A 139 23.86 18.83 -3.59
N LEU A 140 24.77 18.97 -2.59
CA LEU A 140 24.82 18.10 -1.41
C LEU A 140 23.98 18.61 -0.24
N ILE A 141 23.63 19.89 -0.24
CA ILE A 141 22.97 20.58 0.87
C ILE A 141 21.77 21.39 0.41
N PHE A 142 20.79 21.50 1.29
CA PHE A 142 19.69 22.45 1.13
C PHE A 142 19.22 22.98 2.49
N ILE A 143 18.36 23.99 2.43
CA ILE A 143 17.67 24.55 3.59
C ILE A 143 16.17 24.64 3.29
N SER A 144 15.34 24.33 4.28
CA SER A 144 13.87 24.41 4.23
C SER A 144 13.32 25.14 5.45
#